data_AF-A0A7C4JV66-F1
#
_entry.id   AF-A0A7C4JV66-F1
#
_cell.length_a   1.000
_cell.length_b   1.000
_cell.length_c   1.000
_cell.angle_alpha   90.00
_cell.angle_beta   90.00
_cell.angle_gamma   90.00
#
_symmetry.space_group_name_H-M   'P 1'
#
loop_
_entity.id
_entity.type
_entity.pdbx_description
1 polymer ?
#
loop_
_entity_poly.entity_id
_entity_poly.type
_entity_poly.pdbx_seq_one_letter_code
_entity_poly.pdbx_strand_id
1 'polypeptide(L)'
;MTYSTIIMAIALTTPLLCAAQPILTLHLPDVSITANRLVKGDADIYGLGNWHCTFHLELDGQKVLLKGYIVFSEKANDSTVIIGQVKQELAWTALEGYELCAKVLDLSSGSVGGSNIGARGARWYAGHGLIRRAYVVTDTFGNDVGRIGGLVQFRPVKVYLSCLYAGLYFTQ
;
A
#
# COMPACT_ATOMS: atom_id res chain seq x y z
N MET A 1 -8.84 23.88 73.47
CA MET A 1 -7.91 23.36 72.45
C MET A 1 -8.59 22.20 71.75
N THR A 2 -9.11 22.43 70.55
CA THR A 2 -9.74 21.40 69.72
C THR A 2 -9.30 21.67 68.29
N TYR A 3 -8.36 20.86 67.80
CA TYR A 3 -7.88 20.87 66.43
C TYR A 3 -8.87 20.07 65.59
N SER A 4 -9.63 20.73 64.71
CA SER A 4 -10.38 20.06 63.66
C SER A 4 -9.67 20.31 62.34
N THR A 5 -9.11 19.22 61.83
CA THR A 5 -8.39 19.06 60.58
C THR A 5 -9.24 19.46 59.38
N ILE A 6 -8.74 20.38 58.57
CA ILE A 6 -9.31 20.72 57.26
C ILE A 6 -8.92 19.60 56.29
N ILE A 7 -9.90 18.81 55.82
CA ILE A 7 -9.68 17.87 54.71
C ILE A 7 -9.78 18.67 53.42
N MET A 8 -8.64 19.03 52.86
CA MET A 8 -8.54 19.66 51.55
C MET A 8 -8.67 18.57 50.48
N ALA A 9 -9.87 18.42 49.92
CA ALA A 9 -10.09 17.56 48.76
C ALA A 9 -9.46 18.22 47.52
N ILE A 10 -8.24 17.79 47.18
CA ILE A 10 -7.61 18.14 45.90
C ILE A 10 -8.33 17.33 44.83
N ALA A 11 -9.33 17.95 44.21
CA ALA A 11 -9.88 17.46 42.94
C ALA A 11 -8.78 17.61 41.87
N LEU A 12 -8.01 16.56 41.65
CA LEU A 12 -7.15 16.40 40.47
C LEU A 12 -8.05 16.23 39.26
N THR A 13 -8.61 17.34 38.76
CA THR A 13 -9.13 17.40 37.40
C THR A 13 -7.93 17.46 36.47
N THR A 14 -7.35 16.31 36.15
CA THR A 14 -6.49 16.22 34.97
C THR A 14 -7.39 16.45 33.75
N PRO A 15 -7.20 17.53 32.98
CA PRO A 15 -7.80 17.56 31.66
C PRO A 15 -7.20 16.38 30.89
N LEU A 16 -8.05 15.47 30.43
CA LEU A 16 -7.71 14.59 29.32
C LEU A 16 -7.33 15.51 28.15
N LEU A 17 -6.05 15.83 28.05
CA LEU A 17 -5.44 16.35 26.84
C LEU A 17 -5.63 15.24 25.81
N CYS A 18 -6.75 15.32 25.10
CA CYS A 18 -6.99 14.60 23.87
C CYS A 18 -5.97 15.15 22.87
N ALA A 19 -4.73 14.68 22.98
CA ALA A 19 -3.69 14.98 22.03
C ALA A 19 -4.15 14.40 20.69
N ALA A 20 -4.47 15.28 19.75
CA ALA A 20 -4.77 14.88 18.40
C ALA A 20 -3.59 14.02 17.89
N GLN A 21 -3.87 12.75 17.56
CA GLN A 21 -2.85 11.85 17.03
C GLN A 21 -2.29 12.48 15.76
N PRO A 22 -0.97 12.70 15.65
CA PRO A 22 -0.41 13.25 14.43
C PRO A 22 -0.67 12.29 13.27
N ILE A 23 -1.11 12.85 12.14
CA ILE A 23 -1.40 12.10 10.91
C ILE A 23 -0.43 12.57 9.84
N LEU A 24 0.32 11.64 9.28
CA LEU A 24 1.16 11.89 8.11
C LEU A 24 0.48 11.38 6.86
N THR A 25 0.63 12.08 5.74
CA THR A 25 0.12 11.63 4.43
C THR A 25 1.30 11.23 3.56
N LEU A 26 1.29 9.99 3.08
CA LEU A 26 2.28 9.42 2.17
C LEU A 26 1.75 9.48 0.73
N HIS A 27 2.55 10.07 -0.16
CA HIS A 27 2.29 10.12 -1.60
C HIS A 27 3.20 9.14 -2.32
N LEU A 28 2.73 7.91 -2.51
CA LEU A 28 3.52 6.87 -3.17
C LEU A 28 3.79 7.22 -4.64
N PRO A 29 5.01 6.95 -5.15
CA PRO A 29 5.31 7.14 -6.57
C PRO A 29 4.53 6.15 -7.43
N ASP A 30 4.28 6.52 -8.68
CA ASP A 30 3.71 5.61 -9.66
C ASP A 30 4.69 4.47 -9.95
N VAL A 31 4.18 3.24 -10.07
CA VAL A 31 5.00 2.04 -10.27
C VAL A 31 4.63 1.35 -11.58
N SER A 32 5.64 1.08 -12.41
CA SER A 32 5.48 0.20 -13.57
C SER A 32 5.68 -1.24 -13.15
N ILE A 33 4.73 -2.11 -13.44
CA ILE A 33 4.82 -3.55 -13.23
C ILE A 33 4.61 -4.29 -14.55
N THR A 34 5.36 -5.37 -14.78
CA THR A 34 5.28 -6.16 -16.01
C THR A 34 5.39 -7.64 -15.67
N ALA A 35 4.59 -8.46 -16.32
CA ALA A 35 4.56 -9.90 -16.21
C ALA A 35 5.28 -10.46 -17.43
N ASN A 36 6.44 -11.07 -17.20
CA ASN A 36 7.30 -11.63 -18.23
C ASN A 36 7.72 -13.07 -17.93
N ARG A 37 7.22 -13.66 -16.83
CA ARG A 37 7.53 -15.03 -16.43
C ARG A 37 6.31 -15.93 -16.58
N LEU A 38 6.42 -16.93 -17.46
CA LEU A 38 5.49 -18.04 -17.57
C LEU A 38 5.70 -19.03 -16.41
N VAL A 39 4.63 -19.42 -15.72
CA VAL A 39 4.71 -20.35 -14.58
C VAL A 39 4.07 -21.71 -14.87
N LYS A 40 3.13 -21.75 -15.80
CA LYS A 40 2.36 -22.93 -16.21
C LYS A 40 1.74 -22.61 -17.58
N GLY A 41 1.43 -23.59 -18.44
CA GLY A 41 0.73 -23.40 -19.73
C GLY A 41 1.41 -24.02 -20.96
N ASP A 42 0.62 -24.23 -22.02
CA ASP A 42 1.14 -24.50 -23.37
C ASP A 42 1.62 -23.18 -24.00
N ALA A 43 2.70 -23.21 -24.79
CA ALA A 43 3.44 -22.01 -25.23
C ALA A 43 2.68 -21.13 -26.23
N ASP A 44 1.48 -21.55 -26.63
CA ASP A 44 0.59 -20.87 -27.56
C ASP A 44 -0.29 -19.85 -26.81
N ILE A 45 0.24 -18.64 -26.63
CA ILE A 45 -0.43 -17.56 -25.88
C ILE A 45 -1.30 -16.72 -26.83
N TYR A 46 -2.62 -16.79 -26.69
CA TYR A 46 -3.61 -16.04 -27.47
C TYR A 46 -4.52 -15.15 -26.59
N GLY A 47 -4.06 -13.92 -26.35
CA GLY A 47 -4.83 -12.66 -26.50
C GLY A 47 -6.05 -12.32 -25.62
N LEU A 48 -6.62 -13.23 -24.82
CA LEU A 48 -7.75 -12.93 -23.93
C LEU A 48 -7.59 -13.65 -22.58
N GLY A 49 -7.56 -12.87 -21.49
CA GLY A 49 -7.38 -13.44 -20.16
C GLY A 49 -7.78 -12.52 -19.02
N ASN A 50 -7.85 -13.13 -17.84
CA ASN A 50 -8.09 -12.46 -16.57
C ASN A 50 -6.80 -11.83 -16.09
N TRP A 51 -6.87 -10.58 -15.65
CA TRP A 51 -5.73 -9.87 -15.11
C TRP A 51 -6.04 -9.45 -13.67
N HIS A 52 -5.09 -9.70 -12.79
CA HIS A 52 -5.17 -9.34 -11.38
C HIS A 52 -3.85 -8.71 -10.94
N CYS A 53 -3.95 -7.59 -10.25
CA CYS A 53 -2.83 -6.89 -9.67
C CYS A 53 -3.16 -6.54 -8.23
N THR A 54 -2.21 -6.77 -7.35
CA THR A 54 -2.34 -6.45 -5.94
C THR A 54 -1.05 -5.82 -5.46
N PHE A 55 -1.19 -4.81 -4.63
CA PHE A 55 -0.09 -4.17 -3.93
C PHE A 55 -0.33 -4.21 -2.43
N HIS A 56 0.76 -4.33 -1.69
CA HIS A 56 0.84 -4.33 -0.25
C HIS A 56 1.86 -3.29 0.20
N LEU A 57 1.52 -2.55 1.25
CA LEU A 57 2.36 -1.57 1.89
C LEU A 57 2.63 -2.04 3.32
N GLU A 58 3.91 -2.09 3.67
CA GLU A 58 4.37 -2.44 5.01
C GLU A 58 5.23 -1.31 5.56
N LEU A 59 5.16 -1.09 6.87
CA LEU A 59 6.07 -0.21 7.59
C LEU A 59 7.17 -1.08 8.19
N ASP A 60 8.42 -0.77 7.86
CA ASP A 60 9.61 -1.42 8.42
C ASP A 60 10.48 -0.34 9.08
N GLY A 61 10.20 -0.06 10.36
CA GLY A 61 10.82 1.03 11.10
C GLY A 61 10.50 2.41 10.51
N GLN A 62 11.48 2.99 9.81
CA GLN A 62 11.39 4.29 9.10
C GLN A 62 11.20 4.14 7.59
N LYS A 63 11.25 2.91 7.08
CA LYS A 63 11.07 2.62 5.66
C LYS A 63 9.65 2.19 5.40
N VAL A 64 9.17 2.56 4.22
CA VAL A 64 7.92 2.06 3.68
C VAL A 64 8.26 1.05 2.60
N LEU A 65 7.83 -0.20 2.79
CA LEU A 65 8.07 -1.27 1.84
C LEU A 65 6.82 -1.49 1.00
N LEU A 66 6.93 -1.21 -0.30
CA LEU A 66 5.88 -1.44 -1.28
C LEU A 66 6.17 -2.74 -2.03
N LYS A 67 5.27 -3.72 -1.91
CA LYS A 67 5.31 -5.00 -2.63
C LYS A 67 4.14 -5.06 -3.58
N GLY A 68 4.37 -5.50 -4.81
CA GLY A 68 3.29 -5.70 -5.78
C GLY A 68 3.48 -7.01 -6.52
N TYR A 69 2.36 -7.60 -6.91
CA TYR A 69 2.34 -8.73 -7.81
C TYR A 69 1.23 -8.53 -8.84
N ILE A 70 1.47 -9.05 -10.05
CA ILE A 70 0.43 -9.21 -11.06
C ILE A 70 0.40 -10.66 -11.53
N VAL A 71 -0.80 -11.11 -11.81
CA VAL A 71 -1.11 -12.43 -12.36
C VAL A 71 -1.99 -12.21 -13.57
N PHE A 72 -1.57 -12.73 -14.70
CA PHE A 72 -2.40 -12.85 -15.89
C PHE A 72 -2.67 -14.33 -16.13
N SER A 73 -3.94 -14.69 -16.32
CA SER A 73 -4.38 -16.04 -16.64
C SER A 73 -5.14 -16.00 -17.95
N GLU A 74 -4.66 -16.78 -18.92
CA GLU A 74 -5.27 -16.85 -20.24
C GLU A 74 -6.50 -17.75 -20.24
N LYS A 75 -7.59 -17.28 -20.87
CA LYS A 75 -8.86 -18.01 -20.91
C LYS A 75 -8.84 -19.20 -21.88
N ALA A 76 -8.03 -19.12 -22.94
CA ALA A 76 -7.96 -20.19 -23.94
C ALA A 76 -7.31 -21.46 -23.40
N ASN A 77 -6.35 -21.30 -22.47
CA ASN A 77 -5.54 -22.41 -21.99
C ASN A 77 -5.69 -22.71 -20.49
N ASP A 78 -6.44 -21.93 -19.68
CA ASP A 78 -6.79 -22.04 -18.22
C ASP A 78 -5.64 -22.42 -17.24
N SER A 79 -4.48 -22.72 -17.79
CA SER A 79 -3.27 -23.23 -17.17
C SER A 79 -2.11 -22.31 -17.48
N THR A 80 -2.23 -21.44 -18.49
CA THR A 80 -1.23 -20.43 -18.84
C THR A 80 -1.28 -19.25 -17.89
N VAL A 81 -0.27 -19.14 -17.01
CA VAL A 81 -0.19 -18.07 -16.00
C VAL A 81 1.12 -17.31 -16.12
N ILE A 82 1.02 -15.99 -16.28
CA ILE A 82 2.17 -15.08 -16.32
C ILE A 82 2.20 -14.22 -15.06
N ILE A 83 3.35 -14.15 -14.40
CA ILE A 83 3.51 -13.44 -13.13
C ILE A 83 4.56 -12.34 -13.26
N GLY A 84 4.25 -11.18 -12.69
CA GLY A 84 5.17 -10.07 -12.48
C GLY A 84 5.23 -9.71 -11.00
N GLN A 85 6.39 -9.33 -10.49
CA GLN A 85 6.58 -8.93 -9.09
C GLN A 85 7.38 -7.63 -9.03
N VAL A 86 7.09 -6.81 -8.04
CA VAL A 86 7.86 -5.60 -7.72
C VAL A 86 8.01 -5.50 -6.21
N LYS A 87 9.20 -5.07 -5.77
CA LYS A 87 9.50 -4.77 -4.38
C LYS A 87 10.32 -3.48 -4.36
N GLN A 88 9.83 -2.46 -3.68
CA GLN A 88 10.50 -1.17 -3.59
C GLN A 88 10.52 -0.69 -2.15
N GLU A 89 11.71 -0.33 -1.66
CA GLU A 89 11.89 0.37 -0.40
C GLU A 89 11.84 1.88 -0.65
N LEU A 90 11.00 2.56 0.10
CA LEU A 90 10.84 4.00 0.06
C LEU A 90 11.32 4.57 1.41
N ALA A 91 12.44 5.29 1.38
CA ALA A 91 12.89 6.06 2.54
C ALA A 91 11.94 7.26 2.71
N TRP A 92 11.39 7.43 3.91
CA TRP A 92 10.45 8.50 4.20
C TRP A 92 10.96 9.37 5.33
N THR A 93 11.60 10.49 4.97
CA THR A 93 12.21 11.41 5.94
C THR A 93 11.20 11.96 6.95
N ALA A 94 9.92 12.07 6.57
CA ALA A 94 8.87 12.49 7.51
C ALA A 94 8.60 11.50 8.66
N LEU A 95 9.07 10.25 8.58
CA LEU A 95 8.95 9.24 9.64
C LEU A 95 10.12 9.28 10.63
N GLU A 96 11.24 9.93 10.29
CA GLU A 96 12.46 9.98 11.12
C GLU A 96 12.20 10.65 12.47
N GLY A 97 11.35 11.69 12.53
CA GLY A 97 10.99 12.36 13.79
C GLY A 97 10.09 11.56 14.74
N TYR A 98 9.63 10.36 14.35
CA TYR A 98 8.61 9.59 15.07
C TYR A 98 9.09 8.17 15.41
N GLU A 99 10.37 7.99 15.69
CA GLU A 99 10.96 6.68 16.01
C GLU A 99 10.23 5.98 17.15
N LEU A 100 9.92 6.72 18.21
CA LEU A 100 9.28 6.22 19.44
C LEU A 100 7.75 6.10 19.35
N CYS A 101 7.17 6.37 18.18
CA CYS A 101 5.73 6.30 17.98
C CYS A 101 5.33 4.98 17.31
N ALA A 102 4.26 4.37 17.79
CA ALA A 102 3.56 3.31 17.08
C ALA A 102 2.95 3.91 15.80
N LYS A 103 3.07 3.19 14.69
CA LYS A 103 2.68 3.65 13.36
C LYS A 103 1.66 2.68 12.78
N VAL A 104 0.53 3.20 12.33
CA VAL A 104 -0.54 2.39 11.72
C VAL A 104 -0.93 2.99 10.38
N LEU A 105 -0.93 2.17 9.34
CA LEU A 105 -1.41 2.56 8.01
C LEU A 105 -2.94 2.49 7.96
N ASP A 106 -3.57 3.48 7.33
CA ASP A 106 -5.00 3.43 7.03
C ASP A 106 -5.32 2.41 5.93
N LEU A 107 -4.42 2.26 4.96
CA LEU A 107 -4.49 1.34 3.84
C LEU A 107 -3.14 0.63 3.67
N SER A 108 -3.14 -0.69 3.91
CA SER A 108 -1.96 -1.55 3.72
C SER A 108 -2.04 -2.40 2.45
N SER A 109 -3.17 -2.41 1.74
CA SER A 109 -3.33 -3.20 0.51
C SER A 109 -4.35 -2.62 -0.45
N GLY A 110 -4.21 -3.00 -1.72
CA GLY A 110 -5.15 -2.63 -2.77
C GLY A 110 -4.99 -3.51 -4.00
N SER A 111 -6.01 -3.52 -4.84
CA SER A 111 -6.04 -4.38 -6.02
C SER A 111 -6.79 -3.74 -7.19
N VAL A 112 -6.45 -4.21 -8.39
CA VAL A 112 -7.17 -3.98 -9.64
C VAL A 112 -7.26 -5.34 -10.32
N GLY A 113 -8.44 -5.73 -10.77
CA GLY A 113 -8.58 -6.95 -11.54
C GLY A 113 -9.97 -7.14 -12.10
N GLY A 114 -10.10 -8.10 -13.00
CA GLY A 114 -11.35 -8.37 -13.68
C GLY A 114 -11.20 -9.26 -14.90
N SER A 115 -12.34 -9.73 -15.38
CA SER A 115 -12.41 -10.59 -16.56
C SER A 115 -12.08 -9.84 -17.84
N ASN A 116 -11.32 -10.47 -18.73
CA ASN A 116 -10.97 -9.94 -20.05
C ASN A 116 -10.24 -8.56 -20.01
N ILE A 117 -9.64 -8.18 -18.88
CA ILE A 117 -8.84 -6.95 -18.77
C ILE A 117 -7.61 -7.01 -19.69
N GLY A 118 -7.09 -8.21 -19.95
CA GLY A 118 -5.99 -8.42 -20.90
C GLY A 118 -6.43 -8.51 -22.36
N ALA A 119 -7.64 -8.05 -22.70
CA ALA A 119 -7.96 -7.79 -24.09
C ALA A 119 -6.99 -6.74 -24.66
N ARG A 120 -6.57 -6.93 -25.91
CA ARG A 120 -5.58 -6.06 -26.57
C ARG A 120 -5.91 -4.57 -26.41
N GLY A 121 -4.88 -3.79 -26.08
CA GLY A 121 -4.95 -2.35 -26.01
C GLY A 121 -4.38 -1.78 -24.73
N ALA A 122 -4.64 -0.50 -24.52
CA ALA A 122 -4.12 0.25 -23.39
C ALA A 122 -5.25 1.06 -22.74
N ARG A 123 -5.62 0.72 -21.50
CA ARG A 123 -6.80 1.27 -20.83
C ARG A 123 -6.56 1.47 -19.35
N TRP A 124 -7.26 2.45 -18.79
CA TRP A 124 -7.30 2.68 -17.34
C TRP A 124 -8.40 1.84 -16.70
N TYR A 125 -8.06 1.19 -15.59
CA TYR A 125 -8.98 0.42 -14.76
C TYR A 125 -9.00 1.01 -13.36
N ALA A 126 -10.19 1.14 -12.78
CA ALA A 126 -10.36 1.62 -11.41
C ALA A 126 -9.79 0.60 -10.42
N GLY A 127 -9.12 1.10 -9.38
CA GLY A 127 -8.57 0.29 -8.30
C GLY A 127 -9.33 0.41 -7.00
N HIS A 128 -9.10 -0.56 -6.14
CA HIS A 128 -9.62 -0.65 -4.78
C HIS A 128 -8.50 -0.56 -3.74
N GLY A 129 -8.86 -0.07 -2.55
CA GLY A 129 -7.93 0.08 -1.43
C GLY A 129 -6.79 1.06 -1.77
N LEU A 130 -5.56 0.61 -1.54
CA LEU A 130 -4.31 1.33 -1.83
C LEU A 130 -4.20 1.81 -3.28
N ILE A 131 -4.71 1.03 -4.24
CA ILE A 131 -4.62 1.35 -5.66
C ILE A 131 -5.74 2.30 -6.05
N ARG A 132 -5.40 3.42 -6.67
CA ARG A 132 -6.36 4.36 -7.26
C ARG A 132 -6.85 3.85 -8.61
N ARG A 133 -5.91 3.54 -9.50
CA ARG A 133 -6.15 3.03 -10.85
C ARG A 133 -4.88 2.40 -11.41
N ALA A 134 -5.04 1.51 -12.38
CA ALA A 134 -3.93 0.96 -13.15
C ALA A 134 -4.16 1.18 -14.64
N TYR A 135 -3.12 1.60 -15.35
CA TYR A 135 -3.08 1.66 -16.80
C TYR A 135 -2.50 0.36 -17.30
N VAL A 136 -3.35 -0.53 -17.80
CA VAL A 136 -2.93 -1.86 -18.27
C VAL A 136 -2.68 -1.78 -19.77
N VAL A 137 -1.50 -2.24 -20.19
CA VAL A 137 -1.08 -2.39 -21.57
C VAL A 137 -0.90 -3.87 -21.83
N THR A 138 -1.67 -4.39 -22.80
CA THR A 138 -1.55 -5.75 -23.29
C THR A 138 -1.33 -5.72 -24.79
N ASP A 139 -0.16 -6.19 -25.23
CA ASP A 139 0.13 -6.36 -26.65
C ASP A 139 -0.15 -7.79 -27.12
N THR A 140 -0.26 -7.98 -28.44
CA THR A 140 -0.37 -9.32 -29.04
C THR A 140 0.84 -10.17 -28.68
N PHE A 141 0.59 -11.37 -28.16
CA PHE A 141 1.57 -12.45 -28.12
C PHE A 141 1.66 -13.06 -29.52
N GLY A 142 2.38 -12.42 -30.42
CA GLY A 142 2.64 -12.93 -31.76
C GLY A 142 4.13 -12.89 -32.01
N ASN A 143 4.76 -14.06 -32.04
CA ASN A 143 6.21 -14.29 -32.15
C ASN A 143 7.02 -13.87 -30.90
N ASP A 144 6.73 -14.52 -29.77
CA ASP A 144 7.61 -14.66 -28.58
C ASP A 144 7.93 -13.43 -27.71
N VAL A 145 7.34 -12.26 -27.95
CA VAL A 145 7.59 -11.08 -27.08
C VAL A 145 6.31 -10.33 -26.71
N GLY A 146 5.32 -11.04 -26.17
CA GLY A 146 4.18 -10.38 -25.54
C GLY A 146 4.56 -9.75 -24.21
N ARG A 147 4.25 -8.46 -24.04
CA ARG A 147 4.41 -7.73 -22.76
C ARG A 147 3.03 -7.44 -22.19
N ILE A 148 2.74 -8.00 -21.01
CA ILE A 148 1.60 -7.58 -20.19
C ILE A 148 2.13 -6.80 -19.02
N GLY A 149 1.64 -5.58 -18.84
CA GLY A 149 2.05 -4.76 -17.72
C GLY A 149 1.26 -3.49 -17.64
N GLY A 150 1.74 -2.57 -16.83
CA GLY A 150 1.05 -1.32 -16.66
C GLY A 150 1.68 -0.39 -15.64
N LEU A 151 1.16 0.83 -15.65
CA LEU A 151 1.46 1.83 -14.65
C LEU A 151 0.39 1.79 -13.57
N VAL A 152 0.81 1.63 -12.31
CA VAL A 152 -0.09 1.61 -11.16
C VAL A 152 0.05 2.91 -10.40
N GLN A 153 -1.09 3.53 -10.12
CA GLN A 153 -1.18 4.77 -9.36
C GLN A 153 -1.88 4.52 -8.04
N PHE A 154 -1.34 5.08 -6.97
CA PHE A 154 -1.81 4.85 -5.62
C PHE A 154 -2.66 6.01 -5.10
N ARG A 155 -3.50 5.73 -4.10
CA ARG A 155 -4.14 6.77 -3.30
C ARG A 155 -3.13 7.31 -2.28
N PRO A 156 -3.25 8.57 -1.83
CA PRO A 156 -2.52 9.02 -0.65
C PRO A 156 -2.87 8.14 0.54
N VAL A 157 -1.85 7.69 1.27
CA VAL A 157 -2.00 6.79 2.42
C VAL A 157 -1.78 7.59 3.70
N LYS A 158 -2.62 7.40 4.70
CA LYS A 158 -2.44 8.04 6.01
C LYS A 158 -1.69 7.11 6.95
N VAL A 159 -0.70 7.66 7.65
CA VAL A 159 -0.03 7.02 8.77
C VAL A 159 -0.53 7.69 10.03
N TYR A 160 -1.25 6.94 10.86
CA TYR A 160 -1.61 7.37 12.20
C TYR A 160 -0.46 7.07 13.15
N LEU A 161 -0.07 8.08 13.91
CA LEU A 161 1.01 7.99 14.88
C LEU A 161 0.42 8.01 16.28
N SER A 162 0.78 7.01 17.08
CA SER A 162 0.48 6.96 18.50
C SER A 162 1.81 6.98 19.25
N CYS A 163 2.21 8.17 19.65
CA CYS A 163 3.40 8.37 20.47
C CYS A 163 3.04 8.11 21.93
N LEU A 164 3.81 7.28 22.62
CA LEU A 164 3.75 7.24 24.07
C LEU A 164 4.24 8.60 24.57
N TYR A 165 3.35 9.38 25.18
CA TYR A 165 3.75 10.56 25.93
C TYR A 165 4.75 10.13 27.02
N ALA A 166 6.03 10.38 26.80
CA ALA A 166 6.94 10.67 27.89
C ALA A 166 7.03 12.20 27.93
N GLY A 167 6.59 12.82 29.03
CA GLY A 167 6.80 14.25 29.29
C GLY A 167 8.28 14.57 29.49
N LEU A 168 9.09 14.40 28.43
CA LEU A 168 10.52 14.65 28.37
C LEU A 168 10.96 15.35 27.08
N TYR A 169 10.05 16.04 26.40
CA TYR A 169 10.47 17.19 25.57
C TYR A 169 10.49 18.44 26.45
N PHE A 170 11.42 18.46 27.41
CA PHE A 170 11.91 19.69 28.00
C PHE A 170 13.39 19.78 27.67
N THR A 171 13.76 20.85 26.94
CA THR A 171 15.10 21.41 26.70
C THR A 171 16.04 20.51 25.87
N GLN A 172 16.69 20.98 24.81
CA GLN A 172 17.18 22.32 24.44
C GLN A 172 16.96 22.64 22.96
#